data_AF-A0A964NZX2-F1
#
_entry.id   AF-A0A964NZX2-F1
#
_cell.length_a   1.000
_cell.length_b   1.000
_cell.length_c   1.000
_cell.angle_alpha   90.00
_cell.angle_beta   90.00
_cell.angle_gamma   90.00
#
_symmetry.space_group_name_H-M   'P 1'
#
loop_
_entity.id
_entity.type
_entity.pdbx_description
1 polymer ?
#
loop_
_entity_poly.entity_id
_entity_poly.type
_entity_poly.pdbx_seq_one_letter_code
_entity_poly.pdbx_strand_id
1 'polypeptide(L)'
;MTTQRSAPRSSDSTWPGLVTLEPQLRATAIRERFELLLALPDGEMDINLEEMIVAEYALDVAGLYTLTASRLRALLGIAEQDPERARRLQRAYDRVFDHLPGALAMRRTVVVQTIARTELSVQEAELLRGLAPSLLEQLPRAATSVLSSGGTPQTAAAQGEERKPWWKAWPGLSIARSCGCLRYGTAR
;
A
#
# COMPACT_ATOMS: atom_id res chain seq x y z
N MET A 1 -14.66 -16.46 -37.32
CA MET A 1 -13.32 -15.84 -37.34
C MET A 1 -13.27 -14.85 -36.17
N THR A 2 -12.70 -15.27 -35.04
CA THR A 2 -12.65 -14.44 -33.83
C THR A 2 -11.36 -13.63 -33.86
N THR A 3 -11.47 -12.33 -34.11
CA THR A 3 -10.32 -11.43 -34.07
C THR A 3 -9.88 -11.27 -32.63
N GLN A 4 -8.86 -12.03 -32.25
CA GLN A 4 -8.16 -11.92 -30.98
C GLN A 4 -7.42 -10.59 -30.98
N ARG A 5 -8.09 -9.53 -30.51
CA ARG A 5 -7.47 -8.24 -30.23
C ARG A 5 -6.63 -8.41 -28.97
N SER A 6 -5.40 -8.86 -29.13
CA SER A 6 -4.38 -8.78 -28.09
C SER A 6 -4.26 -7.31 -27.70
N ALA A 7 -4.81 -6.95 -26.54
CA ALA A 7 -4.59 -5.63 -25.98
C ALA A 7 -3.07 -5.44 -25.80
N PRO A 8 -2.52 -4.28 -26.19
CA PRO A 8 -1.11 -4.02 -25.98
C PRO A 8 -0.80 -4.10 -24.49
N ARG A 9 0.05 -5.07 -24.10
CA ARG A 9 0.72 -5.10 -22.80
C ARG A 9 1.80 -4.02 -22.82
N SER A 10 1.39 -2.76 -22.88
CA SER A 10 2.32 -1.65 -22.75
C SER A 10 2.68 -1.55 -21.28
N SER A 11 3.85 -2.07 -20.91
CA SER A 11 4.50 -1.72 -19.65
C SER A 11 4.37 -0.21 -19.49
N ASP A 12 3.59 0.21 -18.50
CA ASP A 12 3.16 1.60 -18.40
C ASP A 12 4.31 2.49 -17.88
N SER A 13 5.31 2.67 -18.74
CA SER A 13 6.51 3.47 -18.52
C SER A 13 6.19 4.94 -18.22
N THR A 14 4.95 5.37 -18.43
CA THR A 14 4.49 6.72 -18.13
C THR A 14 4.17 6.92 -16.65
N TRP A 15 3.89 5.83 -15.90
CA TRP A 15 3.49 5.93 -14.49
C TRP A 15 4.56 6.58 -13.60
N PRO A 16 5.84 6.16 -13.63
CA PRO A 16 6.91 6.85 -12.91
C PRO A 16 7.05 8.32 -13.33
N GLY A 17 6.83 8.62 -14.61
CA GLY A 17 6.92 9.98 -15.17
C GLY A 17 5.90 10.97 -14.59
N LEU A 18 4.81 10.48 -13.99
CA LEU A 18 3.82 11.35 -13.36
C LEU A 18 4.39 12.16 -12.19
N VAL A 19 5.48 11.70 -11.57
CA VAL A 19 6.12 12.37 -10.43
C VAL A 19 6.59 13.78 -10.77
N THR A 20 7.00 14.03 -12.02
CA THR A 20 7.54 15.32 -12.47
C THR A 20 6.46 16.32 -12.88
N LEU A 21 5.19 15.90 -12.93
CA LEU A 21 4.07 16.78 -13.27
C LEU A 21 3.72 17.68 -12.08
N GLU A 22 3.10 18.83 -12.36
CA GLU A 22 2.52 19.68 -11.33
C GLU A 22 1.44 18.94 -10.52
N PRO A 23 1.24 19.24 -9.22
CA PRO A 23 0.34 18.48 -8.35
C PRO A 23 -1.08 18.28 -8.90
N GLN A 24 -1.67 19.30 -9.50
CA GLN A 24 -3.02 19.23 -10.09
C GLN A 24 -3.04 18.33 -11.33
N LEU A 25 -2.05 18.48 -12.23
CA LEU A 25 -1.95 17.65 -13.44
C LEU A 25 -1.67 16.18 -13.08
N ARG A 26 -0.79 15.94 -12.10
CA ARG A 26 -0.51 14.62 -11.55
C ARG A 26 -1.77 13.98 -10.99
N ALA A 27 -2.56 14.72 -10.21
CA ALA A 27 -3.82 14.22 -9.64
C ALA A 27 -4.82 13.82 -10.74
N THR A 28 -4.99 14.66 -11.77
CA THR A 28 -5.86 14.36 -12.92
C THR A 28 -5.37 13.11 -13.66
N ALA A 29 -4.09 13.04 -14.01
CA ALA A 29 -3.52 11.90 -14.74
C ALA A 29 -3.64 10.58 -13.97
N ILE A 30 -3.39 10.59 -12.66
CA ILE A 30 -3.58 9.42 -11.79
C ILE A 30 -5.05 9.00 -11.76
N ARG A 31 -5.97 9.97 -11.63
CA ARG A 31 -7.40 9.69 -11.60
C ARG A 31 -7.87 9.06 -12.91
N GLU A 32 -7.46 9.61 -14.05
CA GLU A 32 -7.75 9.02 -15.36
C GLU A 32 -7.25 7.58 -15.46
N ARG A 33 -6.04 7.30 -14.94
CA ARG A 33 -5.51 5.94 -14.88
C ARG A 33 -6.37 5.01 -14.02
N PHE A 34 -6.84 5.48 -12.87
CA PHE A 34 -7.74 4.71 -12.01
C PHE A 34 -9.08 4.42 -12.67
N GLU A 35 -9.64 5.38 -13.41
CA GLU A 35 -10.87 5.16 -14.18
C GLU A 35 -10.66 4.08 -15.27
N LEU A 36 -9.51 4.11 -15.96
CA LEU A 36 -9.15 3.06 -16.92
C LEU A 36 -9.03 1.68 -16.25
N LEU A 37 -8.35 1.59 -15.11
CA LEU A 37 -8.23 0.33 -14.36
C LEU A 37 -9.59 -0.19 -13.88
N LEU A 38 -10.45 0.71 -13.39
CA LEU A 38 -11.78 0.36 -12.91
C LEU A 38 -12.70 -0.14 -14.03
N ALA A 39 -12.44 0.21 -15.29
CA ALA A 39 -13.17 -0.30 -16.45
C ALA A 39 -12.74 -1.72 -16.86
N LEU A 40 -11.59 -2.21 -16.36
CA LEU A 40 -11.08 -3.55 -16.68
C LEU A 40 -11.76 -4.64 -15.81
N PRO A 41 -11.85 -5.88 -16.31
CA PRO A 41 -12.13 -7.06 -15.48
C PRO A 41 -11.08 -7.25 -14.38
N ASP A 42 -11.46 -7.90 -13.27
CA ASP A 42 -10.57 -8.03 -12.09
C ASP A 42 -9.19 -8.63 -12.40
N GLY A 43 -9.13 -9.69 -13.22
CA GLY A 43 -7.84 -10.30 -13.58
C GLY A 43 -6.94 -9.39 -14.42
N GLU A 44 -7.51 -8.61 -15.34
CA GLU A 44 -6.74 -7.64 -16.14
C GLU A 44 -6.34 -6.42 -15.31
N MET A 45 -7.22 -5.97 -14.41
CA MET A 45 -6.93 -4.90 -13.45
C MET A 45 -5.75 -5.28 -12.56
N ASP A 46 -5.72 -6.49 -12.01
CA ASP A 46 -4.66 -6.96 -11.12
C ASP A 46 -3.30 -6.99 -11.85
N ILE A 47 -3.25 -7.48 -13.10
CA ILE A 47 -2.03 -7.47 -13.93
C ILE A 47 -1.52 -6.04 -14.17
N ASN A 48 -2.41 -5.12 -14.57
CA ASN A 48 -2.02 -3.74 -14.82
C ASN A 48 -1.58 -3.02 -13.53
N LEU A 49 -2.24 -3.31 -12.40
CA LEU A 49 -1.85 -2.78 -11.10
C LEU A 49 -0.48 -3.28 -10.65
N GLU A 50 -0.15 -4.55 -10.89
CA GLU A 50 1.15 -5.11 -10.55
C GLU A 50 2.28 -4.37 -11.27
N GLU A 51 2.16 -4.18 -12.60
CA GLU A 51 3.14 -3.43 -13.38
C GLU A 51 3.31 -2.00 -12.84
N MET A 52 2.19 -1.35 -12.53
CA MET A 52 2.16 0.01 -12.01
C MET A 52 2.79 0.12 -10.61
N ILE A 53 2.53 -0.84 -9.72
CA ILE A 53 3.13 -0.92 -8.38
C ILE A 53 4.63 -1.17 -8.49
N VAL A 54 5.08 -2.10 -9.32
CA VAL A 54 6.52 -2.36 -9.52
C VAL A 54 7.22 -1.09 -10.02
N ALA A 55 6.62 -0.39 -10.97
CA ALA A 55 7.14 0.87 -11.48
C ALA A 55 7.17 1.99 -10.40
N GLU A 56 6.12 2.11 -9.58
CA GLU A 56 6.06 3.07 -8.47
C GLU A 56 7.16 2.81 -7.43
N TYR A 57 7.36 1.56 -7.02
CA TYR A 57 8.30 1.19 -5.97
C TYR A 57 9.76 1.13 -6.45
N ALA A 58 10.00 1.22 -7.76
CA ALA A 58 11.32 1.43 -8.35
C ALA A 58 11.80 2.89 -8.24
N LEU A 59 10.92 3.84 -7.94
CA LEU A 59 11.29 5.23 -7.69
C LEU A 59 12.21 5.36 -6.47
N ASP A 60 12.97 6.46 -6.45
CA ASP A 60 13.66 6.90 -5.25
C ASP A 60 12.66 7.27 -4.14
N VAL A 61 13.15 7.49 -2.92
CA VAL A 61 12.28 7.70 -1.75
C VAL A 61 11.39 8.95 -1.94
N ALA A 62 11.96 10.05 -2.44
CA ALA A 62 11.23 11.29 -2.64
C ALA A 62 10.13 11.14 -3.71
N GLY A 63 10.45 10.49 -4.84
CA GLY A 63 9.50 10.24 -5.90
C GLY A 63 8.39 9.27 -5.50
N LEU A 64 8.74 8.19 -4.79
CA LEU A 64 7.77 7.24 -4.23
C LEU A 64 6.79 7.95 -3.29
N TYR A 65 7.28 8.80 -2.39
CA TYR A 65 6.43 9.50 -1.43
C TYR A 65 5.48 10.48 -2.13
N THR A 66 6.02 11.24 -3.09
CA THR A 66 5.24 12.19 -3.89
C THR A 66 4.15 11.50 -4.69
N LEU A 67 4.49 10.40 -5.37
CA LEU A 67 3.55 9.67 -6.21
C LEU A 67 2.50 8.94 -5.37
N THR A 68 2.91 8.27 -4.29
CA THR A 68 1.99 7.62 -3.35
C THR A 68 1.02 8.62 -2.71
N ALA A 69 1.46 9.81 -2.33
CA ALA A 69 0.56 10.84 -1.79
C ALA A 69 -0.53 11.25 -2.79
N SER A 70 -0.16 11.53 -4.03
CA SER A 70 -1.13 11.85 -5.08
C SER A 70 -2.05 10.66 -5.40
N ARG A 71 -1.51 9.44 -5.40
CA ARG A 71 -2.27 8.19 -5.58
C ARG A 71 -3.34 8.00 -4.51
N LEU A 72 -3.00 8.21 -3.24
CA LEU A 72 -3.94 8.10 -2.13
C LEU A 72 -5.03 9.17 -2.21
N ARG A 73 -4.68 10.43 -2.52
CA ARG A 73 -5.69 11.49 -2.69
C ARG A 73 -6.62 11.22 -3.87
N ALA A 74 -6.11 10.68 -4.98
CA ALA A 74 -6.95 10.28 -6.11
C ALA A 74 -7.93 9.15 -5.73
N LEU A 75 -7.46 8.15 -4.96
CA LEU A 75 -8.32 7.10 -4.44
C LEU A 75 -9.43 7.66 -3.53
N LEU A 76 -9.07 8.59 -2.63
CA LEU A 76 -10.04 9.27 -1.75
C LEU A 76 -11.05 10.09 -2.54
N GLY A 77 -10.63 10.80 -3.58
CA GLY A 77 -11.53 11.53 -4.47
C GLY A 77 -12.51 10.63 -5.23
N ILE A 78 -12.11 9.39 -5.55
CA ILE A 78 -13.05 8.38 -6.05
C ILE A 78 -14.00 7.95 -4.92
N ALA A 79 -13.49 7.70 -3.72
CA ALA A 79 -14.30 7.23 -2.59
C ALA A 79 -15.38 8.23 -2.16
N GLU A 80 -15.11 9.54 -2.27
CA GLU A 80 -16.10 10.59 -2.01
C GLU A 80 -17.28 10.55 -2.99
N GLN A 81 -17.03 10.11 -4.23
CA GLN A 81 -18.04 10.05 -5.28
C GLN A 81 -18.72 8.68 -5.37
N ASP A 82 -17.93 7.61 -5.23
CA ASP A 82 -18.35 6.22 -5.30
C ASP A 82 -17.46 5.35 -4.37
N PRO A 83 -17.91 5.14 -3.12
CA PRO A 83 -17.18 4.33 -2.14
C PRO A 83 -16.95 2.88 -2.57
N GLU A 84 -17.86 2.28 -3.34
CA GLU A 84 -17.74 0.89 -3.77
C GLU A 84 -16.66 0.72 -4.84
N ARG A 85 -16.58 1.66 -5.79
CA ARG A 85 -15.49 1.68 -6.77
C ARG A 85 -14.13 1.86 -6.10
N ALA A 86 -14.01 2.77 -5.13
CA ALA A 86 -12.78 2.93 -4.37
C ALA A 86 -12.41 1.65 -3.59
N ARG A 87 -13.37 1.01 -2.93
CA ARG A 87 -13.15 -0.29 -2.24
C ARG A 87 -12.74 -1.39 -3.21
N ARG A 88 -13.30 -1.44 -4.42
CA ARG A 88 -12.90 -2.41 -5.45
C ARG A 88 -11.43 -2.18 -5.84
N LEU A 89 -11.05 -0.94 -6.14
CA LEU A 89 -9.67 -0.62 -6.49
C LEU A 89 -8.69 -0.93 -5.35
N GLN A 90 -9.05 -0.57 -4.11
CA GLN A 90 -8.23 -0.87 -2.93
C GLN A 90 -8.06 -2.38 -2.71
N ARG A 91 -9.13 -3.17 -2.85
CA ARG A 91 -9.05 -4.64 -2.76
C ARG A 91 -8.15 -5.24 -3.85
N ALA A 92 -8.15 -4.66 -5.05
CA ALA A 92 -7.25 -5.07 -6.13
C ALA A 92 -5.79 -4.79 -5.78
N TYR A 93 -5.48 -3.61 -5.21
CA TYR A 93 -4.15 -3.34 -4.66
C TYR A 93 -3.74 -4.38 -3.61
N ASP A 94 -4.63 -4.70 -2.68
CA ASP A 94 -4.33 -5.66 -1.61
C ASP A 94 -4.03 -7.05 -2.18
N ARG A 95 -4.84 -7.55 -3.12
CA ARG A 95 -4.57 -8.82 -3.81
C ARG A 95 -3.22 -8.84 -4.52
N VAL A 96 -2.86 -7.76 -5.22
CA VAL A 96 -1.56 -7.68 -5.90
C VAL A 96 -0.42 -7.73 -4.88
N PHE A 97 -0.54 -7.00 -3.77
CA PHE A 97 0.48 -7.02 -2.72
C PHE A 97 0.60 -8.36 -1.98
N ASP A 98 -0.47 -9.17 -1.94
CA ASP A 98 -0.43 -10.54 -1.39
C ASP A 98 0.45 -11.49 -2.22
N HIS A 99 0.71 -11.16 -3.49
CA HIS A 99 1.55 -11.95 -4.41
C HIS A 99 2.97 -11.39 -4.57
N LEU A 100 3.22 -10.15 -4.12
CA LEU A 100 4.53 -9.51 -4.20
C LEU A 100 5.46 -9.97 -3.06
N PRO A 101 6.80 -9.84 -3.22
CA PRO A 101 7.74 -10.13 -2.15
C PRO A 101 7.41 -9.36 -0.85
N GLY A 102 7.47 -10.05 0.29
CA GLY A 102 7.09 -9.47 1.59
C GLY A 102 7.82 -8.17 1.95
N ALA A 103 9.05 -7.97 1.45
CA ALA A 103 9.79 -6.72 1.61
C ALA A 103 9.06 -5.51 0.96
N LEU A 104 8.42 -5.71 -0.20
CA LEU A 104 7.60 -4.67 -0.84
C LEU A 104 6.31 -4.41 -0.06
N ALA A 105 5.65 -5.46 0.43
CA ALA A 105 4.45 -5.31 1.26
C ALA A 105 4.75 -4.52 2.56
N MET A 106 5.86 -4.83 3.23
CA MET A 106 6.31 -4.06 4.41
C MET A 106 6.64 -2.61 4.05
N ARG A 107 7.36 -2.39 2.94
CA ARG A 107 7.69 -1.03 2.45
C ARG A 107 6.42 -0.24 2.17
N ARG A 108 5.40 -0.86 1.55
CA ARG A 108 4.09 -0.23 1.32
C ARG A 108 3.47 0.27 2.61
N THR A 109 3.41 -0.57 3.63
CA THR A 109 2.84 -0.19 4.93
C THR A 109 3.57 1.02 5.51
N VAL A 110 4.91 1.02 5.50
CA VAL A 110 5.72 2.15 6.01
C VAL A 110 5.48 3.44 5.21
N VAL A 111 5.46 3.35 3.88
CA VAL A 111 5.22 4.52 3.02
C VAL A 111 3.83 5.08 3.26
N VAL A 112 2.79 4.24 3.18
CA VAL A 112 1.40 4.67 3.36
C VAL A 112 1.18 5.27 4.74
N GLN A 113 1.71 4.67 5.80
CA GLN A 113 1.62 5.23 7.16
C GLN A 113 2.38 6.54 7.33
N THR A 114 3.48 6.72 6.62
CA THR A 114 4.24 7.99 6.63
C THR A 114 3.43 9.08 5.94
N ILE A 115 2.96 8.82 4.72
CA ILE A 115 2.14 9.76 3.95
C ILE A 115 0.83 10.10 4.68
N ALA A 116 0.16 9.11 5.27
CA ALA A 116 -1.06 9.34 6.06
C ALA A 116 -0.84 10.26 7.27
N ARG A 117 0.39 10.34 7.81
CA ARG A 117 0.73 11.22 8.93
C ARG A 117 1.23 12.60 8.49
N THR A 118 1.98 12.67 7.40
CA THR A 118 2.71 13.90 7.02
C THR A 118 2.02 14.69 5.92
N GLU A 119 1.27 14.03 5.04
CA GLU A 119 0.72 14.64 3.83
C GLU A 119 -0.81 14.73 3.82
N LEU A 120 -1.50 13.84 4.53
CA LEU A 120 -2.96 13.82 4.56
C LEU A 120 -3.51 14.60 5.74
N SER A 121 -4.63 15.28 5.52
CA SER A 121 -5.45 15.83 6.60
C SER A 121 -6.03 14.72 7.47
N VAL A 122 -6.45 15.08 8.69
CA VAL A 122 -7.08 14.12 9.62
C VAL A 122 -8.30 13.47 8.98
N GLN A 123 -9.13 14.22 8.25
CA GLN A 123 -10.32 13.70 7.59
C GLN A 123 -9.96 12.73 6.46
N GLU A 124 -8.98 13.05 5.62
CA GLU A 124 -8.48 12.13 4.58
C GLU A 124 -7.91 10.85 5.19
N ALA A 125 -7.17 10.95 6.31
CA ALA A 125 -6.61 9.78 7.00
C ALA A 125 -7.69 8.88 7.60
N GLU A 126 -8.78 9.43 8.14
CA GLU A 126 -9.92 8.64 8.63
C GLU A 126 -10.69 7.97 7.49
N LEU A 127 -10.91 8.67 6.37
CA LEU A 127 -11.49 8.07 5.16
C LEU A 127 -10.61 6.93 4.63
N LEU A 128 -9.30 7.15 4.58
CA LEU A 128 -8.35 6.12 4.15
C LEU A 128 -8.38 4.90 5.08
N ARG A 129 -8.55 5.09 6.40
CA ARG A 129 -8.70 3.99 7.36
C ARG A 129 -9.96 3.17 7.13
N GLY A 130 -11.05 3.81 6.69
CA GLY A 130 -12.27 3.11 6.28
C GLY A 130 -12.12 2.27 5.01
N LEU A 131 -11.21 2.65 4.10
CA LEU A 131 -10.95 1.93 2.86
C LEU A 131 -9.91 0.82 3.02
N ALA A 132 -8.83 1.09 3.74
CA ALA A 132 -7.65 0.23 3.87
C ALA A 132 -7.24 0.07 5.35
N PRO A 133 -8.07 -0.58 6.18
CA PRO A 133 -7.85 -0.63 7.62
C PRO A 133 -6.51 -1.27 7.99
N SER A 134 -6.16 -2.38 7.34
CA SER A 134 -4.93 -3.15 7.60
C SER A 134 -3.64 -2.34 7.45
N LEU A 135 -3.62 -1.33 6.57
CA LEU A 135 -2.44 -0.48 6.37
C LEU A 135 -2.25 0.52 7.51
N LEU A 136 -3.33 0.89 8.20
CA LEU A 136 -3.34 1.99 9.17
C LEU A 136 -3.65 1.55 10.61
N GLU A 137 -3.81 0.24 10.87
CA GLU A 137 -4.10 -0.32 12.21
C GLU A 137 -3.07 0.08 13.29
N GLN A 138 -1.82 0.32 12.89
CA GLN A 138 -0.74 0.70 13.81
C GLN A 138 -0.65 2.22 14.07
N LEU A 139 -1.43 3.04 13.35
CA LEU A 139 -1.44 4.47 13.58
C LEU A 139 -2.35 4.81 14.77
N PRO A 140 -1.86 5.59 15.76
CA PRO A 140 -2.71 6.10 16.83
C PRO A 140 -3.92 6.80 16.21
N ARG A 141 -5.12 6.44 16.66
CA ARG A 141 -6.30 7.25 16.32
C ARG A 141 -6.05 8.63 16.88
N ALA A 142 -6.28 9.68 16.09
CA ALA A 142 -6.39 11.01 16.67
C ALA A 142 -7.51 10.88 17.71
N ALA A 143 -7.16 10.98 18.99
CA ALA A 143 -8.16 11.08 20.03
C ALA A 143 -8.94 12.34 19.66
N THR A 144 -10.15 12.15 19.12
CA THR A 144 -11.14 13.21 19.08
C THR A 144 -11.31 13.60 20.53
N SER A 145 -10.61 14.67 20.90
CA SER A 145 -10.73 15.31 22.20
C SER A 145 -12.09 15.99 22.19
N VAL A 146 -13.14 15.16 22.24
CA VAL A 146 -14.46 15.58 22.65
C VAL A 146 -14.24 16.00 24.08
N LEU A 147 -14.16 17.31 24.29
CA LEU A 147 -14.31 17.94 25.59
C LEU A 147 -15.72 17.59 26.11
N SER A 148 -15.91 16.34 26.52
CA SER A 148 -16.95 15.96 27.46
C SER A 148 -16.39 16.30 28.84
N SER A 149 -16.68 17.53 29.25
CA SER A 149 -16.65 17.96 30.63
C SER A 149 -17.26 16.90 31.55
N GLY A 150 -16.54 16.60 32.64
CA GLY A 150 -17.12 16.10 33.89
C GLY A 150 -17.02 14.59 34.10
N GLY A 151 -16.10 14.16 34.96
CA GLY A 151 -16.10 12.80 35.49
C GLY A 151 -14.81 12.40 36.22
N THR A 152 -14.77 12.66 37.51
CA THR A 152 -13.79 12.33 38.55
C THR A 152 -13.14 10.93 38.42
N PRO A 153 -11.87 10.74 38.81
CA PRO A 153 -11.15 9.46 38.65
C PRO A 153 -11.60 8.43 39.69
N GLN A 154 -12.05 7.26 39.23
CA GLN A 154 -12.26 6.10 40.08
C GLN A 154 -11.25 5.00 39.75
N THR A 155 -10.34 4.80 40.69
CA THR A 155 -9.35 3.74 40.77
C THR A 155 -10.01 2.37 41.02
N ALA A 156 -9.72 1.38 40.17
CA ALA A 156 -9.81 -0.06 40.46
C ALA A 156 -9.05 -0.80 39.34
N ALA A 157 -7.78 -1.19 39.53
CA ALA A 157 -7.34 -2.45 40.13
C ALA A 157 -7.63 -3.73 39.30
N ALA A 158 -6.54 -4.22 38.68
CA ALA A 158 -6.10 -5.62 38.59
C ALA A 158 -6.63 -6.58 37.50
N GLN A 159 -5.67 -7.42 37.09
CA GLN A 159 -5.72 -8.66 36.28
C GLN A 159 -5.79 -8.43 34.76
N GLY A 160 -4.88 -8.93 33.91
CA GLY A 160 -3.91 -9.99 34.08
C GLY A 160 -4.01 -10.96 32.90
N GLU A 161 -3.66 -10.51 31.69
CA GLU A 161 -3.38 -11.39 30.56
C GLU A 161 -2.26 -10.79 29.71
N GLU A 162 -1.06 -11.35 29.88
CA GLU A 162 0.11 -11.06 29.07
C GLU A 162 -0.17 -11.57 27.64
N ARG A 163 -0.77 -10.72 26.80
CA ARG A 163 -0.90 -10.98 25.36
C ARG A 163 0.49 -11.04 24.75
N LYS A 164 1.02 -12.26 24.62
CA LYS A 164 2.22 -12.53 23.83
C LYS A 164 1.99 -11.94 22.43
N PRO A 165 2.90 -11.10 21.92
CA PRO A 165 2.71 -10.53 20.60
C PRO A 165 2.84 -11.65 19.55
N TRP A 166 1.93 -11.62 18.58
CA TRP A 166 1.70 -12.65 17.56
C TRP A 166 2.94 -12.99 16.68
N TRP A 167 3.99 -12.17 16.72
CA TRP A 167 5.22 -12.38 15.95
C TRP A 167 6.16 -13.47 16.51
N LYS A 168 5.92 -14.00 17.74
CA LYS A 168 6.71 -15.12 18.29
C LYS A 168 6.25 -16.52 17.85
N ALA A 169 5.27 -16.65 16.95
CA ALA A 169 4.66 -17.92 16.55
C ALA A 169 5.25 -18.56 15.27
N TRP A 170 6.48 -18.20 14.85
CA TRP A 170 7.11 -18.81 13.68
C TRP A 170 8.12 -19.89 14.11
N PRO A 171 7.80 -21.19 14.01
CA PRO A 171 8.81 -22.23 14.12
C PRO A 171 9.53 -22.36 12.76
N GLY A 172 10.86 -22.21 12.77
CA GLY A 172 11.72 -22.87 11.79
C GLY A 172 12.02 -22.10 10.50
N LEU A 173 12.94 -21.13 10.59
CA LEU A 173 13.94 -20.97 9.53
C LEU A 173 15.31 -21.28 10.15
N SER A 174 15.62 -22.58 10.25
CA SER A 174 16.98 -23.04 10.46
C SER A 174 17.82 -22.56 9.28
N ILE A 175 18.67 -21.56 9.52
CA ILE A 175 19.73 -21.17 8.60
C ILE A 175 20.77 -22.30 8.61
N ALA A 176 20.60 -23.26 7.71
CA ALA A 176 21.67 -24.18 7.36
C ALA A 176 22.75 -23.39 6.60
N ARG A 177 23.80 -23.00 7.33
CA ARG A 177 25.08 -22.57 6.78
C ARG A 177 25.71 -23.75 6.03
N SER A 178 25.58 -23.78 4.70
CA SER A 178 26.48 -24.57 3.87
C SER A 178 27.72 -23.75 3.54
N CYS A 179 28.78 -23.94 4.36
CA CYS A 179 30.14 -23.60 3.98
C CYS A 179 30.60 -24.58 2.88
N GLY A 180 30.47 -24.18 1.62
CA GLY A 180 31.14 -24.85 0.50
C GLY A 180 32.60 -24.40 0.44
N CYS A 181 33.51 -25.24 0.94
CA CYS A 181 34.95 -25.05 0.80
C CYS A 181 35.36 -25.10 -0.68
N LEU A 182 36.04 -24.05 -1.15
CA LEU A 182 36.88 -24.09 -2.34
C LEU A 182 37.90 -25.24 -2.21
N ARG A 183 37.98 -26.11 -3.22
CA ARG A 183 39.20 -26.87 -3.53
C ARG A 183 39.71 -26.42 -4.89
N TYR A 184 40.84 -25.73 -4.87
CA TYR A 184 41.70 -25.55 -6.02
C TYR A 184 42.33 -26.90 -6.39
N GLY A 185 42.04 -27.39 -7.60
CA GLY A 185 42.79 -28.46 -8.24
C GLY A 185 43.89 -27.84 -9.10
N THR A 186 45.14 -28.03 -8.70
CA THR A 186 46.31 -27.88 -9.57
C THR A 186 46.68 -29.28 -10.07
N ALA A 187 46.85 -29.45 -11.38
CA ALA A 187 47.52 -30.61 -11.95
C ALA A 187 48.39 -30.14 -13.12
N ARG A 188 49.60 -30.71 -13.12
CA ARG A 188 50.74 -30.47 -14.00
C ARG A 188 50.53 -31.04 -15.39
#